data_AF-A0AAU5BS03-F1
#
_entry.id   AF-A0AAU5BS03-F1
#
_cell.length_a   1.000
_cell.length_b   1.000
_cell.length_c   1.000
_cell.angle_alpha   90.00
_cell.angle_beta   90.00
_cell.angle_gamma   90.00
#
_symmetry.space_group_name_H-M   'P 1'
#
loop_
_entity.id
_entity.type
_entity.pdbx_description
1 polymer ?
#
loop_
_entity_poly.entity_id
_entity_poly.type
_entity_poly.pdbx_seq_one_letter_code
_entity_poly.pdbx_strand_id
1 'polypeptide(L)'
;MSNAEMWTAVSGGVVGAASAVATFWGGWAARRTRGDRRRDDFTVVTDRMEKEIGRQADRLDELEAAAEVQEQRLEGAGVAITYLIDRVRGLTAWIRSAGLEPPTARPVPERAREFIHHDL
;
A
#
# COMPACT_ATOMS: atom_id res chain seq x y z
N MET A 1 -15.08 -7.50 5.81
CA MET A 1 -13.77 -7.27 6.46
C MET A 1 -13.22 -5.99 5.89
N SER A 2 -12.98 -4.99 6.74
CA SER A 2 -12.43 -3.71 6.29
C SER A 2 -10.90 -3.82 6.14
N ASN A 3 -10.30 -3.08 5.21
CA ASN A 3 -8.84 -3.09 4.98
C ASN A 3 -8.03 -2.80 6.27
N ALA A 4 -8.60 -2.06 7.23
CA ALA A 4 -7.95 -1.76 8.52
C ALA A 4 -7.75 -3.01 9.41
N GLU A 5 -8.66 -3.98 9.34
CA GLU A 5 -8.55 -5.25 10.10
C GLU A 5 -7.44 -6.15 9.52
N MET A 6 -7.19 -6.05 8.21
CA MET A 6 -6.12 -6.80 7.53
C MET A 6 -4.74 -6.25 7.92
N TRP A 7 -4.56 -4.93 7.95
CA TRP A 7 -3.28 -4.30 8.33
C TRP A 7 -2.94 -4.48 9.81
N THR A 8 -3.93 -4.48 10.70
CA THR A 8 -3.74 -4.77 12.13
C THR A 8 -3.43 -6.24 12.40
N ALA A 9 -4.01 -7.17 11.63
CA ALA A 9 -3.67 -8.59 11.72
C ALA A 9 -2.25 -8.90 11.21
N VAL A 10 -1.80 -8.24 10.15
CA VAL A 10 -0.44 -8.39 9.62
C VAL A 10 0.60 -7.83 10.60
N SER A 11 0.34 -6.66 11.20
CA SER A 11 1.24 -6.05 12.19
C SER A 11 1.29 -6.83 13.51
N GLY A 12 0.16 -7.37 13.98
CA GLY A 12 0.12 -8.21 15.18
C GLY A 12 0.80 -9.57 15.03
N GLY A 13 0.74 -10.17 13.84
CA GLY A 13 1.39 -11.45 13.54
C GLY A 13 2.92 -11.38 13.45
N VAL A 14 3.46 -10.26 12.95
CA VAL A 14 4.91 -10.09 12.72
C VAL A 14 5.68 -9.89 14.04
N VAL A 15 5.13 -9.13 14.99
CA VAL A 15 5.80 -8.84 16.28
C VAL A 15 5.85 -10.06 17.21
N GLY A 16 4.79 -10.88 17.21
CA GLY A 16 4.71 -12.09 18.02
C GLY A 16 5.61 -13.23 17.53
N ALA A 17 5.79 -13.35 16.21
CA ALA A 17 6.68 -14.35 15.62
C ALA A 17 8.17 -14.05 15.91
N ALA A 18 8.57 -12.77 15.88
CA ALA A 18 9.96 -12.37 16.08
C ALA A 18 10.47 -12.65 17.52
N SER A 19 9.63 -12.43 18.53
CA SER A 19 10.00 -12.59 19.94
C SER A 19 10.03 -14.05 20.40
N ALA A 20 9.18 -14.91 19.83
CA ALA A 20 9.21 -16.35 20.10
C ALA A 20 10.44 -17.06 19.51
N VAL A 21 10.90 -16.63 18.33
CA VAL A 21 12.12 -17.19 17.70
C VAL A 21 13.38 -16.83 18.49
N ALA A 22 13.47 -15.59 18.97
CA ALA A 22 14.63 -15.11 19.73
C ALA A 22 14.84 -15.85 21.06
N THR A 23 13.75 -16.15 21.79
CA THR A 23 13.82 -16.84 23.09
C THR A 23 14.11 -18.34 22.94
N PHE A 24 13.59 -18.99 21.89
CA PHE A 24 13.87 -20.40 21.62
C PHE A 24 15.34 -20.67 21.27
N TRP A 25 16.00 -19.76 20.52
CA TRP A 25 17.41 -19.89 20.16
C TRP A 25 18.37 -19.68 21.34
N GLY A 26 18.03 -18.79 22.29
CA GLY A 26 18.86 -18.53 23.47
C GLY A 26 19.08 -19.74 24.37
N GLY A 27 18.07 -20.63 24.48
CA GLY A 27 18.14 -21.83 25.34
C GLY A 27 18.96 -22.99 24.74
N TRP A 28 19.10 -23.06 23.42
CA TRP A 28 19.77 -24.19 22.74
C TRP A 28 21.31 -24.06 22.71
N ALA A 29 21.84 -22.86 22.96
CA ALA A 29 23.27 -22.54 22.85
C ALA A 29 24.18 -23.18 23.92
N ALA A 30 23.62 -23.82 24.97
CA ALA A 30 24.37 -24.23 26.17
C ALA A 30 24.97 -25.66 26.16
N ARG A 31 24.71 -26.53 25.16
CA ARG A 31 25.26 -27.92 25.12
C ARG A 31 26.32 -28.09 24.01
N ARG A 32 27.60 -27.86 24.32
CA ARG A 32 28.79 -28.14 23.46
C ARG A 32 29.25 -29.59 23.69
N THR A 33 29.53 -30.42 22.67
CA THR A 33 30.86 -30.54 22.03
C THR A 33 30.84 -31.13 20.60
N ARG A 34 29.68 -31.22 19.92
CA ARG A 34 29.57 -31.61 18.49
C ARG A 34 29.19 -30.45 17.56
N GLY A 35 29.09 -29.24 18.10
CA GLY A 35 28.34 -28.12 17.49
C GLY A 35 29.13 -27.15 16.61
N ASP A 36 30.46 -27.17 16.59
CA ASP A 36 31.22 -26.07 15.94
C ASP A 36 31.05 -26.04 14.42
N ARG A 37 31.13 -27.20 13.74
CA ARG A 37 30.84 -27.28 12.29
C ARG A 37 29.41 -26.86 11.95
N ARG A 38 28.45 -27.15 12.85
CA ARG A 38 27.04 -26.80 12.68
C ARG A 38 26.79 -25.33 12.98
N ARG A 39 27.56 -24.69 13.87
CA ARG A 39 27.50 -23.26 14.17
C ARG A 39 27.97 -22.42 12.99
N ASP A 40 29.06 -22.84 12.32
CA ASP A 40 29.56 -22.13 11.13
C ASP A 40 28.53 -22.14 9.99
N ASP A 41 27.87 -23.28 9.75
CA ASP A 41 26.78 -23.38 8.77
C ASP A 41 25.58 -22.47 9.13
N PHE A 42 25.24 -22.37 10.41
CA PHE A 42 24.17 -21.46 10.86
C PHE A 42 24.57 -19.99 10.71
N THR A 43 25.81 -19.62 11.01
CA THR A 43 26.29 -18.24 10.83
C THR A 43 26.23 -17.84 9.36
N VAL A 44 26.63 -18.71 8.43
CA VAL A 44 26.53 -18.43 6.99
C VAL A 44 25.07 -18.24 6.54
N VAL A 45 24.15 -19.04 7.07
CA VAL A 45 22.71 -18.90 6.79
C VAL A 45 22.16 -17.61 7.40
N THR A 46 22.52 -17.28 8.63
CA THR A 46 22.09 -16.05 9.32
C THR A 46 22.60 -14.80 8.60
N ASP A 47 23.87 -14.75 8.22
CA ASP A 47 24.46 -13.62 7.48
C ASP A 47 23.76 -13.42 6.13
N ARG A 48 23.43 -14.54 5.45
CA ARG A 48 22.66 -14.49 4.20
C ARG A 48 21.24 -14.00 4.44
N MET A 49 20.57 -14.48 5.49
CA MET A 49 19.23 -14.03 5.84
C MET A 49 19.20 -12.57 6.22
N GLU A 50 20.14 -12.09 7.03
CA GLU A 50 20.28 -10.69 7.43
C GLU A 50 20.47 -9.79 6.20
N LYS A 51 21.31 -10.22 5.25
CA LYS A 51 21.49 -9.51 3.98
C LYS A 51 20.21 -9.46 3.13
N GLU A 52 19.48 -10.56 3.03
CA GLU A 52 18.22 -10.57 2.27
C GLU A 52 17.12 -9.76 2.97
N ILE A 53 17.06 -9.80 4.30
CA ILE A 53 16.17 -8.97 5.11
C ILE A 53 16.46 -7.49 4.89
N GLY A 54 17.74 -7.09 4.91
CA GLY A 54 18.15 -5.72 4.60
C GLY A 54 17.69 -5.27 3.21
N ARG A 55 17.95 -6.09 2.17
CA ARG A 55 17.47 -5.77 0.81
C ARG A 55 15.95 -5.70 0.69
N GLN A 56 15.23 -6.53 1.45
CA GLN A 56 13.77 -6.50 1.45
C GLN A 56 13.25 -5.26 2.17
N ALA A 57 13.88 -4.85 3.27
CA ALA A 57 13.57 -3.60 3.96
C ALA A 57 13.78 -2.40 3.02
N ASP A 58 14.92 -2.31 2.35
CA ASP A 58 15.19 -1.23 1.39
C ASP A 58 14.12 -1.16 0.28
N ARG A 59 13.71 -2.31 -0.26
CA ARG A 59 12.64 -2.38 -1.27
C ARG A 59 11.27 -1.99 -0.71
N LEU A 60 10.99 -2.33 0.55
CA LEU A 60 9.74 -1.94 1.20
C LEU A 60 9.69 -0.43 1.40
N ASP A 61 10.79 0.18 1.87
CA ASP A 61 10.90 1.62 2.04
C ASP A 61 10.70 2.37 0.71
N GLU A 62 11.30 1.86 -0.38
CA GLU A 62 11.09 2.41 -1.73
C GLU A 62 9.63 2.32 -2.19
N LEU A 63 8.96 1.19 -1.92
CA LEU A 63 7.57 0.97 -2.28
C LEU A 63 6.62 1.84 -1.45
N GLU A 64 6.89 2.00 -0.15
CA GLU A 64 6.12 2.85 0.75
C GLU A 64 6.20 4.32 0.30
N ALA A 65 7.41 4.83 0.04
CA ALA A 65 7.60 6.18 -0.49
C ALA A 65 6.89 6.39 -1.85
N ALA A 66 6.94 5.40 -2.74
CA ALA A 66 6.24 5.46 -4.02
C ALA A 66 4.71 5.40 -3.87
N ALA A 67 4.20 4.67 -2.86
CA ALA A 67 2.78 4.58 -2.55
C ALA A 67 2.26 5.91 -1.98
N GLU A 68 2.98 6.52 -1.03
CA GLU A 68 2.61 7.83 -0.46
C GLU A 68 2.48 8.91 -1.55
N VAL A 69 3.44 8.96 -2.49
CA VAL A 69 3.39 9.92 -3.60
C VAL A 69 2.19 9.65 -4.52
N GLN A 70 1.85 8.38 -4.75
CA GLN A 70 0.68 8.02 -5.56
C GLN A 70 -0.63 8.37 -4.86
N GLU A 71 -0.73 8.12 -3.55
CA GLU A 71 -1.90 8.47 -2.75
C GLU A 71 -2.14 9.98 -2.76
N GLN A 72 -1.10 10.79 -2.53
CA GLN A 72 -1.20 12.25 -2.62
C GLN A 72 -1.67 12.73 -4.00
N ARG A 73 -1.18 12.09 -5.09
CA ARG A 73 -1.62 12.41 -6.46
C ARG A 73 -3.07 12.04 -6.70
N LEU A 74 -3.52 10.89 -6.20
CA LEU A 74 -4.90 10.43 -6.33
C LEU A 74 -5.87 11.32 -5.53
N GLU A 75 -5.51 11.67 -4.29
CA GLU A 75 -6.29 12.58 -3.46
C GLU A 75 -6.41 13.96 -4.12
N GLY A 76 -5.28 14.54 -4.56
CA GLY A 76 -5.27 15.81 -5.28
C GLY A 76 -6.10 15.77 -6.57
N ALA A 77 -6.04 14.66 -7.31
CA ALA A 77 -6.89 14.47 -8.50
C ALA A 77 -8.38 14.37 -8.14
N GLY A 78 -8.74 13.69 -7.05
CA GLY A 78 -10.13 13.60 -6.58
C GLY A 78 -10.73 14.96 -6.22
N VAL A 79 -9.96 15.81 -5.52
CA VAL A 79 -10.36 17.19 -5.21
C VAL A 79 -10.53 18.00 -6.50
N ALA A 80 -9.59 17.90 -7.44
CA ALA A 80 -9.66 18.61 -8.71
C ALA A 80 -10.87 18.18 -9.56
N ILE A 81 -11.17 16.88 -9.62
CA ILE A 81 -12.33 16.34 -10.34
C ILE A 81 -13.62 16.87 -9.72
N THR A 82 -13.74 16.85 -8.40
CA THR A 82 -14.94 17.36 -7.69
C THR A 82 -15.16 18.84 -7.97
N TYR A 83 -14.10 19.65 -7.86
CA TYR A 83 -14.14 21.08 -8.19
C TYR A 83 -14.59 21.32 -9.64
N LEU A 84 -14.05 20.56 -10.61
CA LEU A 84 -14.42 20.69 -12.01
C LEU A 84 -15.87 20.29 -12.28
N ILE A 85 -16.38 19.23 -11.64
CA ILE A 85 -17.78 18.80 -11.75
C ILE A 85 -18.70 19.92 -11.25
N ASP A 86 -18.44 20.46 -10.06
CA ASP A 86 -19.25 21.55 -9.50
C ASP A 86 -19.18 22.81 -10.35
N ARG A 87 -18.00 23.13 -10.90
CA ARG A 87 -17.83 24.24 -11.82
C ARG A 87 -18.65 24.07 -13.09
N VAL A 88 -18.66 22.88 -13.69
CA VAL A 88 -19.45 22.56 -14.89
C VAL A 88 -20.95 22.60 -14.59
N ARG A 89 -21.39 22.10 -13.43
CA ARG A 89 -22.79 22.20 -12.99
C ARG A 89 -23.22 23.66 -12.84
N GLY A 90 -22.39 24.48 -12.19
CA GLY A 90 -22.63 25.92 -12.05
C GLY A 90 -22.71 26.63 -13.40
N LEU A 91 -21.81 26.30 -14.34
CA LEU A 91 -21.86 26.86 -15.69
C LEU A 91 -23.16 26.47 -16.42
N THR A 92 -23.54 25.20 -16.36
CA THR A 92 -24.77 24.69 -16.98
C THR A 92 -26.00 25.38 -16.41
N ALA A 93 -26.04 25.56 -15.09
CA ALA A 93 -27.12 26.28 -14.41
C ALA A 93 -27.19 27.75 -14.85
N TRP A 94 -26.03 28.41 -14.95
CA TRP A 94 -25.95 29.79 -15.43
C TRP A 94 -26.42 29.93 -16.88
N ILE A 95 -25.97 29.07 -17.80
CA ILE A 95 -26.41 29.04 -19.22
C ILE A 95 -27.93 28.93 -19.29
N ARG A 96 -28.52 28.00 -18.52
CA ARG A 96 -29.97 27.82 -18.46
C ARG A 96 -30.69 29.06 -17.92
N SER A 97 -30.13 29.72 -16.89
CA SER A 97 -30.70 30.97 -16.35
C SER A 97 -30.63 32.14 -17.34
N ALA A 98 -29.68 32.11 -18.28
CA ALA A 98 -29.56 33.07 -19.37
C ALA A 98 -30.53 32.79 -20.55
N GLY A 99 -31.38 31.76 -20.43
CA GLY A 99 -32.31 31.35 -21.49
C GLY A 99 -31.64 30.66 -22.67
N LEU A 100 -30.39 30.21 -22.51
CA LEU A 100 -29.65 29.47 -23.51
C LEU A 100 -29.74 27.96 -23.23
N GLU A 101 -29.72 27.16 -24.28
CA GLU A 101 -29.67 25.70 -24.14
C GLU A 101 -28.22 25.25 -23.90
N PRO A 102 -27.93 24.50 -22.82
CA PRO A 102 -26.59 23.98 -22.58
C PRO A 102 -26.14 22.99 -23.67
N PRO A 103 -24.82 22.90 -23.94
CA PRO A 103 -24.31 21.96 -24.91
C PRO A 103 -24.60 20.52 -24.48
N THR A 104 -24.93 19.66 -25.44
CA THR A 104 -25.16 18.23 -25.19
C THR A 104 -23.88 17.59 -24.65
N ALA A 105 -24.05 16.72 -23.64
CA ALA A 105 -22.93 16.00 -23.06
C ALA A 105 -22.29 15.08 -24.12
N ARG A 106 -20.96 15.15 -24.24
CA ARG A 106 -20.21 14.19 -25.05
C ARG A 106 -20.33 12.79 -24.44
N PRO A 107 -20.34 11.73 -25.26
CA PRO A 107 -20.39 10.37 -24.75
C PRO A 107 -19.17 10.06 -23.87
N VAL A 108 -19.38 9.19 -22.88
CA VAL A 108 -18.32 8.77 -21.96
C VAL A 108 -17.26 7.96 -22.73
N PRO A 109 -15.97 8.34 -22.69
CA PRO A 109 -14.89 7.59 -23.32
C PRO A 109 -14.84 6.14 -22.82
N GLU A 110 -14.48 5.19 -23.69
CA GLU A 110 -14.48 3.75 -23.37
C GLU A 110 -13.66 3.44 -22.12
N ARG A 111 -12.48 4.06 -21.99
CA ARG A 111 -11.59 3.89 -20.83
C ARG A 111 -12.19 4.38 -19.51
N ALA A 112 -13.09 5.36 -19.56
CA ALA A 112 -13.71 5.92 -18.36
C ALA A 112 -14.94 5.12 -17.90
N ARG A 113 -15.55 4.30 -18.79
CA ARG A 113 -16.77 3.54 -18.45
C ARG A 113 -16.54 2.55 -17.32
N GLU A 114 -15.37 1.90 -17.28
CA GLU A 114 -15.02 0.93 -16.23
C GLU A 114 -15.04 1.55 -14.83
N PHE A 115 -14.67 2.83 -14.72
CA PHE A 115 -14.59 3.55 -13.44
C PHE A 115 -15.90 4.23 -13.02
N ILE A 116 -16.91 4.29 -13.90
CA ILE A 116 -18.18 4.99 -13.62
C ILE A 116 -19.28 4.04 -13.13
N HIS A 117 -19.17 2.74 -13.45
CA HIS A 117 -20.23 1.76 -13.18
C HIS A 117 -19.97 0.85 -11.97
N HIS A 118 -18.86 1.02 -11.25
CA HIS A 118 -18.43 0.07 -10.23
C HIS A 118 -18.84 0.41 -8.78
N ASP A 119 -19.50 1.55 -8.55
CA ASP A 119 -19.85 2.08 -7.21
C ASP A 119 -21.37 2.29 -6.98
N LEU A 120 -22.23 1.45 -7.56
CA LEU A 120 -23.66 1.38 -7.18
C LEU A 120 -24.04 0.02 -6.60
#